data_AF-A0A5E8CLW7-F1
#
_entry.id   AF-A0A5E8CLW7-F1
#
_cell.length_a   1.000
_cell.length_b   1.000
_cell.length_c   1.000
_cell.angle_alpha   90.00
_cell.angle_beta   90.00
_cell.angle_gamma   90.00
#
_symmetry.space_group_name_H-M   'P 1'
#
loop_
_entity.id
_entity.type
_entity.pdbx_description
1 polymer ?
#
loop_
_entity_poly.entity_id
_entity_poly.type
_entity_poly.pdbx_seq_one_letter_code
_entity_poly.pdbx_strand_id
1 'polypeptide(L)'
;MNPVFEESDFNSDNGMLTSVWGPPLWFSLHTISFNYPVNPTEEDKRRYYKYFKYLGKVLPCGYCRENYSKNLAASKFSKEVFESRNTLSKWVYDLHENVNNMLGKKSLLSYEEVRNRFENFRARCLKKDKPQDGAKEKGCTNPLNGVKSQCILNIVPKDKRKSSFKMDKKCNLTKS
;
A
#
# COMPACT_ATOMS: atom_id res chain seq x y z
N MET A 1 27.81 -11.45 -25.63
CA MET A 1 27.27 -10.11 -25.34
C MET A 1 28.02 -9.58 -24.15
N ASN A 2 28.50 -8.34 -24.21
CA ASN A 2 29.06 -7.69 -23.02
C ASN A 2 27.93 -7.47 -22.00
N PRO A 3 28.22 -7.61 -20.69
CA PRO A 3 27.23 -7.30 -19.68
C PRO A 3 26.82 -5.83 -19.77
N VAL A 4 25.54 -5.56 -19.53
CA VAL A 4 24.98 -4.20 -19.54
C VAL A 4 25.38 -3.42 -18.27
N PHE A 5 25.76 -4.14 -17.21
CA PHE A 5 26.09 -3.60 -15.90
C PHE A 5 27.47 -4.10 -15.46
N GLU A 6 28.20 -3.24 -14.76
CA GLU A 6 29.52 -3.52 -14.18
C GLU A 6 29.42 -3.70 -12.66
N GLU A 7 30.47 -4.24 -12.03
CA GLU A 7 30.52 -4.49 -10.57
C GLU A 7 30.25 -3.21 -9.75
N SER A 8 30.65 -2.05 -10.26
CA SER A 8 30.38 -0.75 -9.64
C SER A 8 28.89 -0.40 -9.59
N ASP A 9 28.10 -0.88 -10.57
CA ASP A 9 26.65 -0.64 -10.58
C ASP A 9 25.95 -1.44 -9.47
N PHE A 10 26.39 -2.68 -9.24
CA PHE A 10 25.85 -3.55 -8.19
C PHE A 10 26.22 -3.10 -6.77
N ASN A 11 27.40 -2.48 -6.62
CA ASN A 11 27.91 -1.96 -5.34
C ASN A 11 27.59 -0.46 -5.13
N SER A 12 26.70 0.11 -5.95
CA SER A 12 26.30 1.51 -5.83
C SER A 12 25.40 1.75 -4.61
N ASP A 13 25.67 2.82 -3.85
CA ASP A 13 24.80 3.31 -2.77
C ASP A 13 23.59 4.13 -3.27
N ASN A 14 23.39 4.19 -4.60
CA ASN A 14 22.31 4.96 -5.20
C ASN A 14 20.92 4.42 -4.83
N GLY A 15 19.99 5.33 -4.63
CA GLY A 15 18.58 4.98 -4.40
C GLY A 15 17.89 4.47 -5.67
N MET A 16 16.82 3.70 -5.50
CA MET A 16 15.99 3.22 -6.60
C MET A 16 15.04 4.32 -7.09
N LEU A 17 14.70 4.30 -8.39
CA LEU A 17 13.77 5.25 -9.00
C LEU A 17 12.43 5.30 -8.25
N THR A 18 12.12 6.43 -7.62
CA THR A 18 10.92 6.61 -6.77
C THR A 18 9.61 6.42 -7.53
N SER A 19 9.59 6.65 -8.84
CA SER A 19 8.45 6.40 -9.71
C SER A 19 8.15 4.91 -9.94
N VAL A 20 9.12 4.03 -9.71
CA VAL A 20 8.98 2.58 -9.88
C VAL A 20 8.48 1.93 -8.59
N TRP A 21 9.16 2.16 -7.45
CA TRP A 21 8.84 1.48 -6.19
C TRP A 21 7.84 2.24 -5.31
N GLY A 22 7.69 3.55 -5.48
CA GLY A 22 6.81 4.38 -4.66
C GLY A 22 5.33 3.97 -4.77
N PRO A 23 4.75 3.89 -5.98
CA PRO A 23 3.37 3.46 -6.15
C PRO A 23 3.03 2.07 -5.58
N PRO A 24 3.81 0.99 -5.82
CA PRO A 24 3.51 -0.30 -5.22
C PRO A 24 3.69 -0.32 -3.69
N LEU A 25 4.63 0.47 -3.14
CA LEU A 25 4.73 0.62 -1.69
C LEU A 25 3.46 1.28 -1.13
N TRP A 26 3.02 2.41 -1.69
CA TRP A 26 1.79 3.05 -1.22
C TRP A 26 0.57 2.15 -1.34
N PHE A 27 0.45 1.38 -2.43
CA PHE A 27 -0.59 0.38 -2.57
C PHE A 27 -0.54 -0.67 -1.44
N SER A 28 0.66 -1.13 -1.09
CA SER A 28 0.87 -2.07 0.01
C SER A 28 0.51 -1.47 1.37
N LEU A 29 0.95 -0.23 1.67
CA LEU A 29 0.66 0.46 2.93
C LEU A 29 -0.84 0.68 3.12
N HIS A 30 -1.55 1.11 2.06
CA HIS A 30 -3.01 1.22 2.08
C HIS A 30 -3.65 -0.14 2.34
N THR A 31 -3.25 -1.19 1.61
CA THR A 31 -3.78 -2.55 1.80
C THR A 31 -3.58 -3.05 3.24
N ILE A 32 -2.38 -2.88 3.80
CA ILE A 32 -2.05 -3.24 5.18
C ILE A 32 -2.95 -2.48 6.16
N SER A 33 -3.13 -1.17 5.97
CA SER A 33 -3.94 -0.33 6.86
C SER A 33 -5.43 -0.69 6.82
N PHE A 34 -5.98 -0.98 5.63
CA PHE A 34 -7.39 -1.40 5.49
C PHE A 34 -7.62 -2.84 5.98
N ASN A 35 -6.56 -3.65 6.13
CA ASN A 35 -6.67 -4.98 6.75
C ASN A 35 -6.35 -5.01 8.24
N TYR A 36 -5.90 -3.90 8.84
CA TYR A 36 -5.69 -3.80 10.29
C TYR A 36 -6.94 -4.21 11.08
N PRO A 37 -6.85 -4.84 12.27
CA PRO A 37 -8.04 -5.25 13.02
C PRO A 37 -8.96 -4.06 13.33
N VAL A 38 -10.28 -4.32 13.36
CA VAL A 38 -11.25 -3.30 13.81
C VAL A 38 -11.00 -2.96 15.28
N ASN A 39 -10.82 -4.00 16.10
CA ASN A 39 -10.48 -3.93 17.52
C ASN A 39 -9.10 -4.58 17.72
N PRO A 40 -7.99 -3.83 17.56
CA PRO A 40 -6.65 -4.37 17.66
C PRO A 40 -6.27 -4.69 19.10
N THR A 41 -5.45 -5.73 19.29
CA THR A 41 -4.80 -5.99 20.58
C THR A 41 -3.65 -5.02 20.81
N GLU A 42 -3.20 -4.88 22.07
CA GLU A 42 -2.01 -4.08 22.37
C GLU A 42 -0.76 -4.57 21.64
N GLU A 43 -0.67 -5.87 21.37
CA GLU A 43 0.41 -6.41 20.57
C GLU A 43 0.31 -5.98 19.09
N ASP A 44 -0.89 -5.99 18.51
CA ASP A 44 -1.12 -5.49 17.15
C ASP A 44 -0.71 -4.02 17.05
N LYS A 45 -1.16 -3.19 17.99
CA LYS A 45 -0.77 -1.76 18.08
C LYS A 45 0.75 -1.61 18.09
N ARG A 46 1.45 -2.37 18.96
CA ARG A 46 2.91 -2.32 19.08
C ARG A 46 3.62 -2.76 17.79
N ARG A 47 3.15 -3.83 17.14
CA ARG A 47 3.74 -4.35 15.88
C ARG A 47 3.60 -3.32 14.76
N TYR A 48 2.41 -2.76 14.57
CA TYR A 48 2.14 -1.79 13.52
C TYR A 48 2.84 -0.45 13.79
N TYR A 49 2.88 0.02 15.04
CA TYR A 49 3.68 1.20 15.42
C TYR A 49 5.15 1.04 15.01
N LYS A 50 5.77 -0.10 15.36
CA LYS A 50 7.16 -0.39 14.98
C LYS A 50 7.31 -0.45 13.46
N TYR A 51 6.40 -1.14 12.75
CA TYR A 51 6.42 -1.23 11.29
C TYR A 51 6.45 0.16 10.63
N PHE A 52 5.48 1.03 10.93
CA PHE A 52 5.42 2.37 10.32
C PHE A 52 6.54 3.29 10.78
N LYS A 53 7.02 3.15 12.03
CA LYS A 53 8.19 3.90 12.51
C LYS A 53 9.48 3.53 11.77
N TYR A 54 9.71 2.23 11.57
CA TYR A 54 10.93 1.74 10.93
C TYR A 54 10.89 1.73 9.41
N LEU A 55 9.72 1.88 8.80
CA LEU A 55 9.58 2.04 7.34
C LEU A 55 10.51 3.13 6.80
N GLY A 56 10.59 4.29 7.48
CA GLY A 56 11.48 5.39 7.10
C GLY A 56 12.97 5.08 7.17
N LYS A 57 13.38 3.94 7.74
CA LYS A 57 14.78 3.51 7.78
C LYS A 57 15.18 2.67 6.57
N VAL A 58 14.20 2.08 5.88
CA VAL A 58 14.44 1.11 4.81
C VAL A 58 13.94 1.57 3.44
N LEU A 59 13.41 2.79 3.31
CA LEU A 59 13.02 3.33 2.01
C LEU A 59 14.25 3.36 1.07
N PRO A 60 14.15 2.90 -0.18
CA PRO A 60 15.27 2.81 -1.12
C PRO A 60 15.57 4.17 -1.78
N CYS A 61 15.69 5.21 -0.95
CA CYS A 61 15.93 6.60 -1.34
C CYS A 61 16.33 7.41 -0.09
N GLY A 62 17.56 7.95 -0.06
CA GLY A 62 18.10 8.69 1.09
C GLY A 62 17.24 9.87 1.52
N TYR A 63 16.93 10.78 0.59
CA TYR A 63 16.06 11.93 0.84
C TYR A 63 14.66 11.53 1.32
N CYS A 64 14.13 10.41 0.83
CA CYS A 64 12.84 9.90 1.25
C CYS A 64 12.88 9.47 2.72
N ARG A 65 13.98 8.82 3.16
CA ARG A 65 14.21 8.44 4.57
C ARG A 65 14.31 9.67 5.47
N GLU A 66 15.08 10.68 5.05
CA GLU A 66 15.23 11.94 5.79
C GLU A 66 13.88 12.66 5.96
N ASN A 67 13.14 12.81 4.87
CA ASN A 67 11.84 13.48 4.88
C ASN A 67 10.74 12.70 5.59
N TYR A 68 10.85 11.37 5.68
CA TYR A 68 9.84 10.55 6.35
C TYR A 68 9.65 10.94 7.82
N SER A 69 10.72 11.29 8.54
CA SER A 69 10.62 11.74 9.93
C SER A 69 9.78 13.02 10.07
N LYS A 70 9.98 13.98 9.16
CA LYS A 70 9.18 15.23 9.07
C LYS A 70 7.72 14.92 8.73
N ASN A 71 7.49 13.97 7.81
CA ASN A 71 6.15 13.54 7.45
C ASN A 71 5.40 12.83 8.59
N LEU A 72 6.09 12.02 9.39
CA LEU A 72 5.50 11.44 10.60
C LEU A 72 5.08 12.51 11.60
N ALA A 73 5.91 13.53 11.81
CA ALA A 73 5.58 14.65 12.69
C ALA A 73 4.37 15.44 12.15
N ALA A 74 4.38 15.81 10.86
CA ALA A 74 3.30 16.55 10.22
C ALA A 74 1.95 15.80 10.22
N SER A 75 2.00 14.46 10.11
CA SER A 75 0.82 13.60 10.16
C SER A 75 0.39 13.20 11.58
N LYS A 76 0.97 13.83 12.63
CA LYS A 76 0.66 13.55 14.04
C LYS A 76 0.80 12.07 14.43
N PHE A 77 1.89 11.43 13.99
CA PHE A 77 2.15 10.03 14.32
C PHE A 77 2.22 9.80 15.84
N SER A 78 1.20 9.15 16.40
CA SER A 78 1.05 8.88 17.83
C SER A 78 0.54 7.45 18.06
N LYS A 79 0.36 7.05 19.33
CA LYS A 79 -0.30 5.76 19.65
C LYS A 79 -1.77 5.74 19.22
N GLU A 80 -2.42 6.89 19.19
CA GLU A 80 -3.86 7.03 18.86
C GLU A 80 -4.16 6.62 17.41
N VAL A 81 -3.17 6.75 16.52
CA VAL A 81 -3.25 6.26 15.13
C VAL A 81 -3.63 4.77 15.09
N PHE A 82 -3.22 3.99 16.09
CA PHE A 82 -3.37 2.54 16.11
C PHE A 82 -4.61 2.05 16.88
N GLU A 83 -5.53 2.94 17.28
CA GLU A 83 -6.72 2.52 18.05
C GLU A 83 -7.68 1.63 17.27
N SER A 84 -7.77 1.77 15.96
CA SER A 84 -8.63 0.95 15.11
C SER A 84 -8.17 0.92 13.66
N ARG A 85 -8.76 0.03 12.85
CA ARG A 85 -8.64 0.08 11.38
C ARG A 85 -8.90 1.47 10.82
N ASN A 86 -9.93 2.16 11.32
CA ASN A 86 -10.32 3.47 10.78
C ASN A 86 -9.27 4.54 11.08
N THR A 87 -8.75 4.59 12.31
CA THR A 87 -7.71 5.57 12.68
C THR A 87 -6.44 5.34 11.88
N LEU A 88 -6.01 4.08 11.73
CA LEU A 88 -4.78 3.76 11.00
C LEU A 88 -4.91 4.04 9.50
N SER A 89 -5.97 3.55 8.86
CA SER A 89 -6.17 3.74 7.41
C SER A 89 -6.40 5.21 7.05
N LYS A 90 -7.08 5.98 7.90
CA LYS A 90 -7.20 7.44 7.71
C LYS A 90 -5.84 8.13 7.84
N TRP A 91 -5.03 7.75 8.82
CA TRP A 91 -3.69 8.30 8.98
C TRP A 91 -2.77 7.97 7.79
N VAL A 92 -2.81 6.75 7.24
CA VAL A 92 -2.04 6.39 6.03
C VAL A 92 -2.49 7.21 4.82
N TYR A 93 -3.79 7.46 4.67
CA TYR A 93 -4.31 8.39 3.66
C TYR A 93 -3.75 9.81 3.86
N ASP A 94 -3.83 10.37 5.06
CA ASP A 94 -3.36 11.74 5.33
C ASP A 94 -1.84 11.88 5.14
N LEU A 95 -1.07 10.86 5.52
CA LEU A 95 0.37 10.79 5.27
C LEU A 95 0.67 10.81 3.76
N HIS A 96 -0.07 10.04 2.97
CA HIS A 96 0.10 9.99 1.52
C HIS A 96 -0.26 11.34 0.87
N GLU A 97 -1.34 11.97 1.33
CA GLU A 97 -1.75 13.31 0.87
C GLU A 97 -0.73 14.38 1.22
N ASN A 98 -0.14 14.34 2.41
CA ASN A 98 0.95 15.25 2.78
C ASN A 98 2.14 15.12 1.84
N VAL A 99 2.56 13.89 1.51
CA VAL A 99 3.63 13.63 0.54
C VAL A 99 3.24 14.10 -0.86
N ASN A 100 2.00 13.91 -1.28
CA ASN A 100 1.50 14.43 -2.56
C ASN A 100 1.61 15.95 -2.63
N ASN A 101 1.16 16.66 -1.59
CA ASN A 101 1.25 18.11 -1.50
C ASN A 101 2.69 18.61 -1.56
N MET A 102 3.62 17.98 -0.84
CA MET A 102 5.06 18.30 -0.90
C MET A 102 5.65 18.15 -2.30
N LEU A 103 5.14 17.20 -3.09
CA LEU A 103 5.59 16.93 -4.45
C LEU A 103 4.79 17.72 -5.51
N GLY A 104 3.91 18.63 -5.11
CA GLY A 104 3.04 19.38 -6.02
C GLY A 104 2.04 18.49 -6.78
N LYS A 105 1.72 17.31 -6.24
CA LYS A 105 0.74 16.38 -6.80
C LYS A 105 -0.62 16.62 -6.14
N LYS A 106 -1.69 16.58 -6.94
CA LYS A 106 -3.06 16.59 -6.43
C LYS A 106 -3.61 15.16 -6.43
N SER A 107 -4.03 14.67 -5.27
CA SER A 107 -4.93 13.53 -5.21
C SER A 107 -6.33 14.00 -5.55
N LEU A 108 -7.02 13.25 -6.39
CA LEU A 108 -8.39 13.56 -6.81
C LEU A 108 -9.41 12.67 -6.09
N LEU A 109 -9.00 12.02 -5.00
CA LEU A 109 -9.81 11.02 -4.31
C LEU A 109 -9.92 11.38 -2.83
N SER A 110 -11.15 11.38 -2.33
CA SER A 110 -11.47 11.40 -0.92
C SER A 110 -11.04 10.12 -0.21
N TYR A 111 -10.91 10.17 1.11
CA TYR A 111 -10.68 8.98 1.94
C TYR A 111 -11.75 7.90 1.70
N GLU A 112 -13.01 8.29 1.51
CA GLU A 112 -14.10 7.33 1.27
C GLU A 112 -13.95 6.59 -0.05
N GLU A 113 -13.55 7.28 -1.12
CA GLU A 113 -13.27 6.66 -2.42
C GLU A 113 -12.08 5.71 -2.34
N VAL A 114 -11.03 6.09 -1.60
CA VAL A 114 -9.88 5.21 -1.36
C VAL A 114 -10.30 3.98 -0.55
N ARG A 115 -11.06 4.17 0.53
CA ARG A 115 -11.60 3.07 1.34
C ARG A 115 -12.42 2.11 0.48
N ASN A 116 -13.40 2.63 -0.25
CA ASN A 116 -14.27 1.82 -1.10
C ASN A 116 -13.46 1.08 -2.16
N ARG A 117 -12.45 1.72 -2.74
CA ARG A 117 -11.52 1.08 -3.70
C ARG A 117 -10.85 -0.15 -3.09
N PHE A 118 -10.22 -0.01 -1.92
CA PHE A 118 -9.50 -1.12 -1.30
C PHE A 118 -10.43 -2.21 -0.72
N GLU A 119 -11.66 -1.86 -0.36
CA GLU A 119 -12.67 -2.85 0.04
C GLU A 119 -13.06 -3.82 -1.09
N ASN A 120 -12.88 -3.43 -2.38
CA ASN A 120 -13.05 -4.36 -3.51
C ASN A 120 -12.09 -5.55 -3.45
N PHE A 121 -10.93 -5.40 -2.79
CA PHE A 121 -9.90 -6.43 -2.69
C PHE A 121 -10.04 -7.31 -1.44
N ARG A 122 -11.00 -7.01 -0.56
CA ARG A 122 -11.19 -7.79 0.65
C ARG A 122 -11.65 -9.19 0.29
N ALA A 123 -10.82 -10.18 0.61
CA ALA A 123 -11.25 -11.56 0.58
C ALA A 123 -12.37 -11.78 1.60
N ARG A 124 -13.39 -12.53 1.20
CA ARG A 124 -14.52 -12.89 2.06
C ARG A 124 -14.59 -14.40 2.10
N CYS A 125 -14.44 -14.96 3.30
CA CYS A 125 -14.71 -16.38 3.53
C CYS A 125 -16.24 -16.54 3.54
N LEU A 126 -16.83 -16.86 2.39
CA LEU A 126 -18.26 -17.15 2.33
C LEU A 126 -18.49 -18.50 3.01
N LYS A 127 -19.57 -18.64 3.77
CA LYS A 127 -19.88 -19.89 4.52
C LYS A 127 -19.96 -21.15 3.63
N LYS A 128 -20.06 -20.98 2.31
CA LYS A 128 -20.08 -22.06 1.30
C LYS A 128 -18.69 -22.48 0.82
N ASP A 129 -17.63 -21.77 1.23
CA ASP A 129 -16.27 -22.08 0.83
C ASP A 129 -15.76 -23.25 1.68
N LYS A 130 -15.95 -24.46 1.16
CA LYS A 130 -15.21 -25.62 1.68
C LYS A 130 -13.72 -25.39 1.36
N PRO A 131 -12.80 -25.65 2.30
CA PRO A 131 -11.38 -25.76 1.97
C PRO A 131 -11.24 -26.72 0.78
N GLN A 132 -10.52 -26.33 -0.27
CA GLN A 132 -10.22 -27.27 -1.34
C GLN A 132 -9.29 -28.34 -0.77
N ASP A 133 -9.80 -29.57 -0.66
CA ASP A 133 -8.99 -30.74 -0.28
C ASP A 133 -7.82 -30.86 -1.28
N GLY A 134 -6.60 -30.89 -0.76
CA GLY A 134 -5.36 -30.94 -1.57
C GLY A 134 -4.66 -29.59 -1.82
N ALA A 135 -5.20 -28.47 -1.34
CA ALA A 135 -4.47 -27.20 -1.37
C ALA A 135 -3.23 -27.27 -0.47
N LYS A 136 -2.04 -27.00 -1.05
CA LYS A 136 -0.76 -27.04 -0.30
C LYS A 136 -0.70 -25.98 0.81
N GLU A 137 -1.39 -24.84 0.64
CA GLU A 137 -1.44 -23.76 1.61
C GLU A 137 -2.82 -23.06 1.61
N LYS A 138 -3.22 -22.50 2.77
CA LYS A 138 -4.47 -21.74 2.92
C LYS A 138 -4.24 -20.26 2.60
N GLY A 139 -4.99 -19.70 1.66
CA GLY A 139 -4.90 -18.28 1.28
C GLY A 139 -6.25 -17.58 1.18
N CYS A 140 -6.26 -16.27 1.43
CA CYS A 140 -7.42 -15.38 1.31
C CYS A 140 -7.74 -15.06 -0.17
N THR A 141 -8.37 -15.99 -0.89
CA THR A 141 -8.50 -15.92 -2.37
C THR A 141 -9.92 -15.68 -2.91
N ASN A 142 -10.94 -15.67 -2.04
CA ASN A 142 -12.34 -15.58 -2.48
C ASN A 142 -12.86 -14.13 -2.43
N PRO A 143 -13.20 -13.53 -3.58
CA PRO A 143 -13.72 -12.16 -3.66
C PRO A 143 -15.25 -12.12 -3.47
N LEU A 144 -15.82 -10.96 -3.17
CA LEU A 144 -17.27 -10.81 -2.95
C LEU A 144 -18.11 -11.11 -4.21
N ASN A 145 -17.65 -10.71 -5.40
CA ASN A 145 -18.38 -10.85 -6.66
C ASN A 145 -18.02 -12.13 -7.44
N GLY A 146 -17.24 -13.04 -6.86
CA GLY A 146 -16.74 -14.24 -7.53
C GLY A 146 -15.64 -13.98 -8.59
N VAL A 147 -15.33 -12.72 -8.92
CA VAL A 147 -14.28 -12.36 -9.89
C VAL A 147 -12.93 -12.25 -9.19
N LYS A 148 -12.08 -13.25 -9.37
CA LYS A 148 -10.72 -13.25 -8.81
C LYS A 148 -9.90 -12.15 -9.46
N SER A 149 -9.54 -11.15 -8.65
CA SER A 149 -8.73 -10.01 -9.08
C SER A 149 -7.25 -10.30 -8.84
N GLN A 150 -6.38 -9.82 -9.73
CA GLN A 150 -4.93 -9.89 -9.59
C GLN A 150 -4.30 -8.53 -9.83
N CYS A 151 -3.17 -8.25 -9.17
CA CYS A 151 -2.39 -7.04 -9.37
C CYS A 151 -1.32 -7.26 -10.43
N ILE A 152 -1.24 -6.37 -11.42
CA ILE A 152 -0.22 -6.39 -12.48
C ILE A 152 0.63 -5.13 -12.36
N LEU A 153 1.95 -5.31 -12.19
CA LEU A 153 2.91 -4.21 -12.18
C LEU A 153 3.42 -3.94 -13.59
N ASN A 154 3.19 -2.71 -14.09
CA ASN A 154 3.62 -2.29 -15.42
C ASN A 154 4.67 -1.17 -15.31
N ILE A 155 5.86 -1.39 -15.82
CA ILE A 155 6.91 -0.36 -15.94
C ILE A 155 6.82 0.26 -17.33
N VAL A 156 6.56 1.57 -17.38
CA VAL A 156 6.39 2.32 -18.64
C VAL A 156 7.25 3.57 -18.63
N PRO A 157 7.70 4.07 -19.81
CA PRO A 157 8.41 5.34 -19.90
C PRO A 157 7.62 6.49 -19.27
N LYS A 158 8.34 7.46 -18.71
CA LYS A 158 7.77 8.65 -18.06
C LYS A 158 7.53 9.74 -19.10
N ASP A 159 6.64 9.47 -20.05
CA ASP A 159 6.36 10.35 -21.20
C ASP A 159 5.02 11.08 -21.10
N LYS A 160 4.09 10.62 -20.25
CA LYS A 160 2.76 11.24 -20.03
C LYS A 160 2.29 11.10 -18.57
N ARG A 161 1.36 11.98 -18.12
CA ARG A 161 0.63 11.86 -16.84
C ARG A 161 -0.29 10.62 -16.87
N LYS A 162 0.27 9.44 -16.67
CA LYS A 162 -0.49 8.18 -16.53
C LYS A 162 -0.78 7.94 -15.05
N SER A 163 -2.02 7.53 -14.73
CA SER A 163 -2.36 7.05 -13.39
C SER A 163 -1.50 5.82 -13.06
N SER A 164 -0.92 5.79 -11.86
CA SER A 164 -0.16 4.64 -11.36
C SER A 164 -1.04 3.45 -10.98
N PHE A 165 -2.34 3.69 -10.79
CA PHE A 165 -3.32 2.66 -10.44
C PHE A 165 -4.41 2.59 -11.50
N LYS A 166 -4.69 1.37 -11.96
CA LYS A 166 -5.76 1.04 -12.89
C LYS A 166 -6.48 -0.19 -12.38
N MET A 167 -7.81 -0.17 -12.38
CA MET A 167 -8.65 -1.28 -11.97
C MET A 167 -9.69 -1.53 -13.05
N ASP A 168 -9.85 -2.78 -13.45
CA ASP A 168 -10.87 -3.17 -14.42
C ASP A 168 -12.27 -2.93 -13.84
N LYS A 169 -13.22 -2.53 -14.70
CA LYS A 169 -14.62 -2.30 -14.27
C LYS A 169 -15.24 -3.54 -13.64
N LYS A 170 -14.88 -4.74 -14.09
CA LYS A 170 -15.35 -6.02 -13.54
C LYS A 170 -14.84 -6.28 -12.12
N CYS A 171 -13.76 -5.62 -11.71
CA CYS A 171 -13.22 -5.70 -10.36
C CYS A 171 -13.89 -4.69 -9.40
N ASN A 172 -14.71 -3.76 -9.90
CA ASN A 172 -15.52 -2.89 -9.04
C ASN A 172 -16.77 -3.63 -8.56
N LEU A 173 -16.95 -3.66 -7.25
CA LEU A 173 -18.18 -4.14 -6.62
C LEU A 173 -19.24 -3.03 -6.73
N THR A 174 -20.22 -3.24 -7.59
CA THR A 174 -21.48 -2.49 -7.55
C THR A 174 -22.43 -3.21 -6.60
N LYS A 175 -22.93 -2.52 -5.57
CA LYS A 175 -24.10 -3.02 -4.85
C LYS A 175 -25.28 -2.94 -5.82
N SER A 176 -25.85 -4.08 -6.19
CA SER A 176 -27.18 -4.21 -6.77
C SER A 176 -28.24 -3.81 -5.76
#